data_AF-X0SFH1-F1
#
_entry.id   AF-X0SFH1-F1
#
_cell.length_a   1.000
_cell.length_b   1.000
_cell.length_c   1.000
_cell.angle_alpha   90.00
_cell.angle_beta   90.00
_cell.angle_gamma   90.00
#
_symmetry.space_group_name_H-M   'P 1'
#
loop_
_entity.id
_entity.type
_entity.pdbx_description
1 polymer ?
#
loop_
_entity_poly.entity_id
_entity_poly.type
_entity_poly.pdbx_seq_one_letter_code
_entity_poly.pdbx_strand_id
1 'polypeptide(L)' 'KMAADPTTQKWWKVCEPCQQPLPTRAEGEWWATMEEVFHTD' A
#
# COMPACT_ATOMS: atom_id res chain seq x y z
N LYS A 1 13.40 7.96 1.72
CA LYS A 1 12.29 7.12 2.25
C LYS A 1 11.02 7.51 1.49
N MET A 2 10.38 6.60 0.75
CA MET A 2 9.24 6.94 -0.13
C MET A 2 8.04 7.54 0.63
N ALA A 3 7.67 6.97 1.77
CA ALA A 3 6.55 7.49 2.57
C ALA A 3 6.75 8.92 3.12
N ALA A 4 8.00 9.37 3.24
CA ALA A 4 8.34 10.71 3.70
C ALA A 4 8.56 11.70 2.54
N ASP A 5 8.52 11.23 1.29
CA ASP A 5 8.70 12.09 0.13
C ASP A 5 7.41 12.91 -0.12
N PRO A 6 7.51 14.26 -0.18
CA PRO A 6 6.34 15.13 -0.34
C PRO A 6 5.62 14.91 -1.68
N THR A 7 6.32 14.46 -2.72
CA THR A 7 5.70 14.17 -4.03
C THR A 7 4.83 12.92 -3.95
N THR A 8 5.35 11.87 -3.32
CA THR A 8 4.64 10.61 -3.04
C THR A 8 3.39 10.86 -2.20
N GLN A 9 3.48 11.70 -1.17
CA GLN A 9 2.31 12.05 -0.34
C GLN A 9 1.23 12.82 -1.12
N LYS A 10 1.62 13.73 -2.02
CA LYS A 10 0.66 14.43 -2.91
C LYS A 10 -0.02 13.45 -3.85
N TRP A 11 0.72 12.47 -4.36
CA TRP A 11 0.20 11.43 -5.23
C TRP A 11 -0.80 10.52 -4.50
N TRP A 12 -0.51 10.12 -3.27
CA TRP A 12 -1.46 9.30 -2.49
C TRP A 12 -2.79 10.00 -2.22
N LYS A 13 -2.81 11.33 -2.02
CA LYS A 13 -4.06 12.08 -1.85
C LYS A 13 -5.05 11.94 -3.01
N VAL A 14 -4.57 11.69 -4.24
CA VAL A 14 -5.44 11.46 -5.40
C VAL A 14 -5.71 9.98 -5.64
N CYS A 15 -4.90 9.07 -5.10
CA CYS A 15 -5.06 7.63 -5.25
C CYS A 15 -5.96 7.01 -4.16
N GLU A 16 -5.76 7.41 -2.91
CA GLU A 16 -6.47 6.87 -1.74
C GLU A 16 -7.99 6.92 -1.86
N PRO A 17 -8.63 7.99 -2.40
CA PRO A 17 -10.09 8.03 -2.58
C PRO A 17 -10.62 7.01 -3.58
N CYS A 18 -9.77 6.51 -4.48
CA CYS A 18 -10.12 5.52 -5.50
C CYS A 18 -9.92 4.07 -4.99
N GLN A 19 -9.40 3.91 -3.77
CA GLN A 19 -9.01 2.61 -3.21
C GLN A 19 -9.94 2.26 -2.05
N GLN A 20 -10.18 0.96 -1.87
CA GLN A 20 -10.88 0.45 -0.71
C GLN A 20 -9.96 -0.54 0.01
N PRO A 21 -9.41 -0.18 1.18
CA PRO A 21 -8.51 -1.07 1.90
C PRO A 21 -9.24 -2.31 2.40
N LEU A 22 -8.53 -3.43 2.41
CA LEU A 22 -9.09 -4.69 2.89
C LEU A 22 -9.36 -4.61 4.39
N PRO A 23 -10.54 -5.05 4.87
CA PRO A 23 -10.88 -5.05 6.30
C PRO A 23 -10.00 -6.00 7.11
N THR A 24 -9.31 -6.93 6.45
CA THR A 24 -8.43 -7.94 7.04
C THR A 24 -6.94 -7.56 6.99
N ARG A 25 -6.59 -6.37 6.49
CA ARG A 25 -5.19 -5.88 6.50
C ARG A 25 -4.69 -5.73 7.94
N ALA A 26 -3.38 -5.84 8.16
CA ALA A 26 -2.81 -5.66 9.49
C ALA A 26 -2.91 -4.19 9.97
N GLU A 27 -2.71 -3.96 11.27
CA GLU A 27 -2.72 -2.62 11.85
C GLU A 27 -1.63 -1.74 11.21
N GLY A 28 -2.03 -0.54 10.76
CA GLY A 28 -1.13 0.41 10.09
C GLY A 28 -0.85 0.14 8.61
N GLU A 29 -1.31 -0.99 8.05
CA GLU A 29 -1.16 -1.25 6.62
C GLU A 29 -2.14 -0.41 5.81
N TRP A 30 -1.68 0.15 4.69
CA TRP A 30 -2.60 0.61 3.65
C TRP A 30 -2.91 -0.51 2.65
N TRP A 31 -1.84 -1.14 2.16
CA TRP A 31 -1.82 -2.29 1.27
C TRP A 31 -1.59 -3.55 2.11
N ALA A 32 -2.46 -4.55 1.96
CA ALA A 32 -2.28 -5.82 2.67
C ALA A 32 -1.15 -6.63 2.01
N THR A 33 -0.14 -6.98 2.79
CA THR A 33 0.99 -7.78 2.30
C THR A 33 0.55 -9.23 2.02
N MET A 34 1.12 -9.86 0.99
CA MET A 34 0.89 -11.27 0.67
C MET A 34 2.19 -12.07 0.79
N GLU A 35 2.09 -13.33 1.22
CA GLU A 35 3.19 -14.28 1.26
C GLU A 35 3.43 -14.87 -0.14
N GLU A 36 4.65 -14.74 -0.64
CA GLU A 36 5.09 -15.43 -1.84
C GLU A 36 5.41 -16.90 -1.50
N VAL A 37 4.59 -17.83 -1.98
CA VAL A 37 4.70 -19.27 -1.64
C VAL A 37 5.37 -20.12 -2.71
N PHE A 38 5.57 -19.55 -3.89
CA PHE A 38 6.20 -20.22 -5.02
C PHE A 38 6.86 -19.18 -5.92
N HIS A 39 8.08 -19.48 -6.35
CA HIS A 39 8.84 -18.72 -7.33
C HIS A 39 9.72 -19.67 -8.14
N THR A 40 9.87 -19.38 -9.43
CA THR A 40 10.88 -19.98 -10.32
C THR A 40 11.44 -18.87 -11.19
N ASP A 41 12.75 -18.90 -11.42
CA ASP A 41 13.45 -17.91 -12.24
C ASP A 41 13.08 -18.00 -13.72
#